data_AF-A0A2V6DBH9-F1
#
_entry.id   AF-A0A2V6DBH9-F1
#
_cell.length_a   1.000
_cell.length_b   1.000
_cell.length_c   1.000
_cell.angle_alpha   90.00
_cell.angle_beta   90.00
_cell.angle_gamma   90.00
#
_symmetry.space_group_name_H-M   'P 1'
#
loop_
_entity.id
_entity.type
_entity.pdbx_description
1 polymer ?
#
loop_
_entity_poly.entity_id
_entity_poly.type
_entity_poly.pdbx_seq_one_letter_code
_entity_poly.pdbx_strand_id
1 'polypeptide(L)'
;VLGVFVPSGGSKWVVEAPYVMAAAHELKVHLGWVVAAYDLGEALANLVQPSWMLPILGLFHLRARDVMGYTFVVFLVLVPVVLMLVTILGATLSYPL
;
A
#
# COMPACT_ATOMS: atom_id res chain seq x y z
N VAL A 1 -14.15 3.94 -15.09
CA VAL A 1 -13.55 3.77 -16.45
C VAL A 1 -12.01 3.71 -16.38
N LEU A 2 -11.31 4.58 -15.64
CA LEU A 2 -9.84 4.52 -15.49
C LEU A 2 -9.30 3.30 -14.72
N GLY A 3 -10.03 2.78 -13.73
CA GLY A 3 -9.63 1.61 -12.95
C GLY A 3 -9.65 0.27 -13.70
N VAL A 4 -10.06 0.24 -14.97
CA VAL A 4 -10.09 -0.98 -15.80
C VAL A 4 -8.80 -1.17 -16.59
N PHE A 5 -8.01 -0.11 -16.80
CA PHE A 5 -6.87 -0.14 -17.72
C PHE A 5 -5.49 -0.11 -17.07
N VAL A 6 -5.38 0.14 -15.76
CA VAL A 6 -4.06 0.24 -15.13
C VAL A 6 -4.03 -0.43 -13.75
N PRO A 7 -3.59 -1.71 -13.68
CA PRO A 7 -3.75 -2.57 -12.51
C PRO A 7 -2.50 -2.60 -11.63
N SER A 8 -1.71 -1.51 -11.57
CA SER A 8 -0.50 -1.44 -10.75
C SER A 8 -0.57 -0.27 -9.77
N GLY A 9 0.01 -0.43 -8.57
CA GLY A 9 0.00 0.63 -7.54
C GLY A 9 0.54 1.98 -8.05
N GLY A 10 1.46 1.94 -9.02
CA GLY A 10 2.04 3.14 -9.65
C GLY A 10 1.04 3.97 -10.47
N SER A 11 0.03 3.36 -11.10
CA SER A 11 -0.94 4.11 -11.89
C SER A 11 -2.05 4.75 -11.06
N LYS A 12 -2.42 4.13 -9.93
CA LYS A 12 -3.26 4.79 -8.93
C LYS A 12 -2.53 5.99 -8.34
N TRP A 13 -1.25 5.82 -8.01
CA TRP A 13 -0.40 6.90 -7.52
C TRP A 13 -0.33 8.08 -8.50
N VAL A 14 -0.19 7.86 -9.81
CA VAL A 14 -0.18 8.97 -10.79
C VAL A 14 -1.44 9.83 -10.73
N VAL A 15 -2.59 9.25 -10.41
CA VAL A 15 -3.87 9.97 -10.29
C VAL A 15 -4.04 10.60 -8.91
N GLU A 16 -3.62 9.92 -7.85
CA GLU A 16 -3.83 10.33 -6.46
C GLU A 16 -2.72 11.23 -5.90
N ALA A 17 -1.51 11.14 -6.44
CA ALA A 17 -0.33 11.89 -6.00
C ALA A 17 -0.57 13.41 -5.94
N PRO A 18 -1.19 14.08 -6.93
CA PRO A 18 -1.42 15.53 -6.84
C PRO A 18 -2.23 15.93 -5.61
N TYR A 19 -3.25 15.14 -5.27
CA TYR A 19 -4.13 15.40 -4.13
C TYR A 19 -3.44 15.08 -2.80
N VAL A 20 -2.76 13.93 -2.73
CA VAL A 20 -2.02 13.47 -1.54
C VAL A 20 -0.88 14.44 -1.21
N MET A 21 -0.15 14.90 -2.22
CA MET A 21 0.94 15.86 -2.05
C MET A 21 0.43 17.25 -1.66
N ALA A 22 -0.69 17.71 -2.23
CA ALA A 22 -1.30 18.98 -1.84
C ALA A 22 -1.74 18.97 -0.36
N ALA A 23 -2.38 17.89 0.10
CA ALA A 23 -2.76 17.73 1.50
C ALA A 23 -1.53 17.66 2.44
N ALA A 24 -0.45 16.99 2.01
CA ALA A 24 0.80 16.94 2.74
C ALA A 24 1.45 18.32 2.92
N HIS A 25 1.37 19.16 1.88
CA HIS A 25 1.81 20.56 1.94
C HIS A 25 0.98 21.39 2.91
N GLU A 26 -0.35 21.26 2.88
CA GLU A 26 -1.26 22.00 3.78
C GLU A 26 -1.04 21.61 5.25
N LEU A 27 -0.85 20.32 5.51
CA LEU A 27 -0.63 19.76 6.84
C LEU A 27 0.84 19.86 7.31
N LYS A 28 1.73 20.43 6.50
CA LYS A 28 3.18 20.54 6.76
C LYS A 28 3.81 19.21 7.19
N VAL A 29 3.52 18.15 6.44
CA VAL A 29 4.06 16.80 6.68
C VAL A 29 5.15 16.50 5.67
N HIS A 30 6.24 15.86 6.11
CA HIS A 30 7.37 15.54 5.24
C HIS A 30 6.92 14.66 4.05
N LEU A 31 7.09 15.18 2.82
CA LEU A 31 6.60 14.55 1.59
C LEU A 31 7.14 13.12 1.40
N GLY A 32 8.41 12.89 1.73
CA GLY A 32 9.00 11.54 1.64
C GLY A 32 8.33 10.52 2.57
N TRP A 33 7.83 10.94 3.74
CA TRP A 33 7.10 10.05 4.64
C TRP A 33 5.69 9.78 4.13
N VAL A 34 5.05 10.77 3.50
CA VAL A 34 3.72 10.61 2.89
C VAL A 34 3.78 9.61 1.74
N VAL A 35 4.80 9.70 0.87
CA VAL A 35 5.00 8.71 -0.21
C VAL A 35 5.26 7.32 0.36
N ALA A 36 6.14 7.19 1.36
CA ALA A 36 6.44 5.91 1.98
C ALA A 36 5.21 5.29 2.67
N ALA A 37 4.39 6.10 3.35
CA ALA A 37 3.15 5.68 3.97
C ALA A 37 2.14 5.16 2.93
N TYR A 38 2.01 5.87 1.80
CA TYR A 38 1.14 5.46 0.71
C TYR A 38 1.59 4.12 0.10
N ASP A 39 2.89 3.97 -0.19
CA ASP A 39 3.45 2.74 -0.76
C ASP A 39 3.24 1.53 0.18
N LEU A 40 3.47 1.72 1.48
CA LEU A 40 3.20 0.70 2.50
C LEU A 40 1.71 0.34 2.58
N GLY A 41 0.81 1.32 2.42
CA GLY A 41 -0.63 1.10 2.37
C GLY A 41 -1.05 0.27 1.16
N GLU A 42 -0.53 0.57 -0.03
CA GLU A 42 -0.76 -0.22 -1.24
C GLU A 42 -0.18 -1.64 -1.12
N ALA A 43 0.99 -1.80 -0.49
CA ALA A 43 1.58 -3.11 -0.20
C ALA A 43 0.68 -3.96 0.71
N LEU A 44 0.05 -3.36 1.73
CA LEU A 44 -0.93 -4.05 2.58
C LEU A 44 -2.19 -4.45 1.80
N ALA A 45 -2.73 -3.56 0.96
CA ALA A 45 -3.89 -3.87 0.12
C ALA A 45 -3.60 -5.04 -0.85
N ASN A 46 -2.37 -5.14 -1.36
CA ASN A 46 -1.91 -6.24 -2.20
C ASN A 46 -1.86 -7.61 -1.48
N LEU A 47 -1.91 -7.66 -0.14
CA LEU A 47 -2.01 -8.91 0.62
C LEU A 47 -3.46 -9.41 0.72
N VAL A 48 -4.43 -8.50 0.70
CA VAL A 48 -5.87 -8.83 0.75
C VAL A 48 -6.37 -9.28 -0.61
N GLN A 49 -5.95 -8.58 -1.67
CA GLN A 49 -6.29 -8.92 -3.05
C GLN A 49 -5.02 -9.11 -3.88
N PRO A 50 -4.30 -10.23 -3.70
CA PRO A 50 -3.05 -10.47 -4.41
C PRO A 50 -3.33 -10.82 -5.88
N SER A 51 -3.16 -9.87 -6.78
CA SER A 51 -3.22 -10.12 -8.23
C SER A 51 -2.10 -11.06 -8.71
N TRP A 52 -0.95 -10.98 -8.05
CA TRP A 52 0.22 -11.86 -8.24
C TRP A 52 -0.03 -13.32 -7.84
N MET A 53 -1.10 -13.61 -7.11
CA MET A 53 -1.42 -14.96 -6.67
C MET A 53 -1.92 -15.84 -7.83
N LEU A 54 -2.65 -15.28 -8.81
CA LEU A 54 -3.22 -16.03 -9.94
C LEU A 54 -2.20 -16.90 -10.70
N PRO A 55 -1.04 -16.38 -11.14
CA PRO A 55 -0.03 -17.21 -11.81
C PRO A 55 0.58 -18.30 -10.90
N ILE A 56 0.76 -18.02 -9.61
CA ILE A 56 1.33 -18.98 -8.65
C ILE A 56 0.36 -20.13 -8.39
N LEU A 57 -0.93 -19.84 -8.25
CA LEU A 57 -1.96 -20.87 -8.09
C LEU A 57 -2.01 -21.80 -9.32
N GLY A 58 -1.89 -21.24 -10.52
CA GLY A 58 -1.85 -22.02 -11.77
C GLY A 58 -0.62 -22.91 -11.88
N LEU A 59 0.55 -22.44 -11.43
CA LEU A 59 1.79 -23.22 -11.48
C LEU A 59 1.80 -24.36 -10.44
N PHE A 60 1.43 -24.05 -9.20
CA PHE A 60 1.51 -25.00 -8.08
C PHE A 60 0.22 -25.80 -7.85
N HIS A 61 -0.81 -25.62 -8.68
CA HIS A 61 -2.13 -26.27 -8.57
C HIS A 61 -2.76 -26.11 -7.16
N LEU A 62 -2.48 -24.98 -6.51
CA LEU A 62 -3.00 -24.67 -5.19
C LEU A 62 -4.39 -24.05 -5.28
N ARG A 63 -5.18 -24.19 -4.21
CA ARG A 63 -6.47 -23.50 -4.12
C ARG A 63 -6.23 -22.08 -3.60
N ALA A 64 -6.95 -21.11 -4.18
CA ALA A 64 -6.87 -19.71 -3.76
C ALA A 64 -7.08 -19.52 -2.25
N ARG A 65 -7.89 -20.38 -1.61
CA ARG A 65 -8.16 -20.34 -0.16
C ARG A 65 -6.90 -20.52 0.68
N ASP A 66 -5.97 -21.35 0.21
CA ASP A 66 -4.80 -21.76 1.00
C ASP A 66 -3.78 -20.61 1.05
N VAL A 67 -3.65 -19.87 -0.06
CA VAL A 67 -2.79 -18.67 -0.14
C VAL A 67 -3.48 -17.45 0.47
N MET A 68 -4.75 -17.19 0.15
CA MET A 68 -5.47 -16.04 0.73
C MET A 68 -5.63 -16.14 2.25
N GLY A 69 -5.82 -17.35 2.80
CA GLY A 69 -5.89 -17.54 4.25
C GLY A 69 -4.59 -17.10 4.93
N TYR A 70 -3.44 -17.47 4.36
CA TYR A 70 -2.14 -17.04 4.87
C TYR A 70 -1.92 -15.53 4.71
N THR A 71 -2.15 -14.97 3.51
CA THR A 71 -1.93 -13.54 3.27
C THR A 71 -2.87 -12.67 4.09
N PHE A 72 -4.08 -13.14 4.39
CA PHE A 72 -5.03 -12.43 5.26
C PHE A 72 -4.57 -12.41 6.73
N VAL A 73 -4.02 -13.52 7.25
CA VAL A 73 -3.43 -13.54 8.60
C VAL A 73 -2.22 -12.62 8.66
N VAL A 74 -1.35 -12.65 7.65
CA VAL A 74 -0.19 -11.75 7.53
C VAL A 74 -0.66 -10.29 7.46
N PHE A 75 -1.72 -9.98 6.72
CA PHE A 75 -2.33 -8.67 6.68
C PHE A 75 -2.81 -8.22 8.07
N LEU A 76 -3.55 -9.05 8.80
CA LEU A 76 -4.03 -8.70 10.15
C LEU A 76 -2.91 -8.39 11.13
N VAL A 77 -1.76 -9.06 11.01
CA VAL A 77 -0.58 -8.79 11.86
C VAL A 77 0.18 -7.56 11.38
N LEU A 78 0.35 -7.39 10.07
CA LEU A 78 1.13 -6.28 9.52
C LEU A 78 0.40 -4.95 9.58
N VAL A 79 -0.92 -4.90 9.47
CA VAL A 79 -1.70 -3.65 9.55
C VAL A 79 -1.37 -2.83 10.80
N PRO A 80 -1.49 -3.36 12.04
CA PRO A 80 -1.17 -2.58 13.23
C PRO A 80 0.32 -2.22 13.31
N VAL A 81 1.22 -3.10 12.84
CA VAL A 81 2.67 -2.86 12.85
C VAL A 81 3.03 -1.71 11.90
N VAL A 82 2.55 -1.75 10.67
CA VAL A 82 2.79 -0.72 9.64
C VAL A 82 2.18 0.61 10.07
N LEU A 83 0.96 0.61 10.60
CA LEU A 83 0.34 1.84 11.13
C LEU A 83 1.16 2.44 12.27
N MET A 84 1.63 1.63 13.21
CA MET A 84 2.49 2.09 14.30
C MET A 84 3.83 2.63 13.77
N LEU A 85 4.48 1.92 12.84
CA LEU A 85 5.76 2.35 12.28
C LEU A 85 5.62 3.65 11.49
N VAL A 86 4.61 3.76 10.62
CA VAL A 86 4.37 4.98 9.83
C VAL A 86 4.06 6.18 10.72
N THR A 87 3.30 5.99 11.80
CA THR A 87 2.99 7.08 12.74
C THR A 87 4.22 7.52 13.55
N ILE A 88 5.02 6.57 14.06
CA ILE A 88 6.25 6.87 14.81
C ILE A 88 7.28 7.53 13.89
N LEU A 89 7.52 6.92 12.72
CA LEU A 89 8.53 7.39 11.77
C LEU A 89 8.12 8.71 11.11
N GLY A 90 6.83 8.91 10.84
CA GLY A 90 6.31 10.18 10.31
C GLY A 90 6.57 11.37 11.24
N ALA A 91 6.76 11.15 12.54
CA ALA A 91 7.12 12.18 13.51
C ALA A 91 8.64 12.51 13.55
N THR A 92 9.49 11.74 12.85
CA THR A 92 10.95 11.88 12.95
C THR A 92 11.56 12.91 11.99
N LEU A 93 10.96 13.13 10.82
CA LEU A 93 11.44 14.15 9.87
C LEU A 93 10.48 15.33 9.87
N SER A 94 11.03 16.50 10.19
CA SER A 94 10.34 17.76 10.03
C SER A 94 10.13 18.08 8.55
N TYR A 95 9.09 18.86 8.27
CA TYR A 95 8.83 19.36 6.94
C TYR A 95 10.02 20.21 6.43
N PRO A 96 10.62 19.88 5.26
CA PRO A 96 11.88 20.47 4.82
C PRO A 96 11.72 21.76 3.98
N LEU A 97 10.50 22.31 3.88
CA LEU A 97 10.17 23.51 3.09
C LEU A 97 9.56 24.62 3.96
#